data_AF-A0A971BGQ6-F1
#
_entry.id   AF-A0A971BGQ6-F1
#
_cell.length_a   1.000
_cell.length_b   1.000
_cell.length_c   1.000
_cell.angle_alpha   90.00
_cell.angle_beta   90.00
_cell.angle_gamma   90.00
#
_symmetry.space_group_name_H-M   'P 1'
#
loop_
_entity.id
_entity.type
_entity.pdbx_description
1 polymer ?
#
loop_
_entity_poly.entity_id
_entity_poly.type
_entity_poly.pdbx_seq_one_letter_code
_entity_poly.pdbx_strand_id
1 'polypeptide(L)'
;MRCERGQAAVEWVALVALVAVAAAAAVAVVGPVDGRTLGGALAQRIVCAVKRDCGGEERALRRAYGERDAELLRRHAPGLVFEPGERQLPVDWRRCREAACAEAPDDPDLDTHRSATGARATAFTRVVRRGGRRYLQYWLYYPDSNTSWAGSDRLWRVPGVSRIGEVVTGSREYPGFHRDDWEAAVVRVEPDGSAAIRVTSHGHWQWCKRAACAGEWGPATGWVRVSRGSHANHVPAGERAPAPGRRWRPAPAREQVPELPGVDLRERTTTPDAIRLIPLETLDRRGYRRLDPGISPPWEKDAYRNPEADGS
;
A
#
# COMPACT_ATOMS: atom_id res chain seq x y z
N MET A 1 -33.00 -48.09 19.02
CA MET A 1 -32.14 -47.73 17.88
C MET A 1 -32.79 -46.58 17.13
N ARG A 2 -32.21 -45.38 17.20
CA ARG A 2 -32.64 -44.23 16.37
C ARG A 2 -31.82 -44.29 15.09
N CYS A 3 -32.47 -44.42 13.93
CA CYS A 3 -31.82 -44.30 12.64
C CYS A 3 -31.56 -42.82 12.35
N GLU A 4 -30.29 -42.44 12.27
CA GLU A 4 -29.87 -41.16 11.71
C GLU A 4 -30.24 -41.12 10.23
N ARG A 5 -31.08 -40.16 9.82
CA ARG A 5 -31.28 -39.84 8.40
C ARG A 5 -30.19 -38.86 7.97
N GLY A 6 -28.98 -39.37 7.79
CA GLY A 6 -27.88 -38.64 7.18
C GLY A 6 -27.85 -38.88 5.69
N GLN A 7 -28.61 -38.12 4.90
CA GLN A 7 -28.41 -38.06 3.45
C GLN A 7 -28.62 -36.63 2.98
N ALA A 8 -27.53 -35.94 2.64
CA ALA A 8 -27.61 -34.76 1.80
C ALA A 8 -28.32 -35.17 0.50
N ALA A 9 -29.50 -34.60 0.24
CA ALA A 9 -30.27 -34.93 -0.96
C ALA A 9 -29.40 -34.73 -2.21
N VAL A 10 -29.63 -35.51 -3.27
CA VAL A 10 -28.90 -35.40 -4.55
C VAL A 10 -28.87 -33.95 -5.07
N GLU A 11 -29.92 -33.19 -4.77
CA GLU A 11 -30.05 -31.76 -5.05
C GLU A 11 -28.96 -30.91 -4.37
N TRP A 12 -28.61 -31.20 -3.12
CA TRP A 12 -27.52 -30.52 -2.41
C TRP A 12 -26.15 -30.85 -3.01
N VAL A 13 -25.94 -32.12 -3.40
CA VAL A 13 -24.69 -32.52 -4.07
C VAL A 13 -24.57 -31.82 -5.42
N ALA A 14 -25.65 -31.76 -6.20
CA ALA A 14 -25.68 -31.06 -7.49
C ALA A 14 -25.45 -29.56 -7.34
N LEU A 15 -26.05 -28.92 -6.33
CA LEU A 15 -25.85 -27.50 -6.04
C LEU A 15 -24.39 -27.20 -5.64
N VAL A 16 -23.83 -27.99 -4.72
CA VAL A 16 -22.43 -27.83 -4.30
C VAL A 16 -21.47 -28.05 -5.47
N ALA A 17 -21.73 -29.05 -6.31
CA ALA A 17 -20.94 -29.31 -7.52
C ALA A 17 -21.02 -28.14 -8.50
N LEU A 18 -22.21 -27.57 -8.74
CA LEU A 18 -22.39 -26.39 -9.60
C LEU A 18 -21.61 -25.19 -9.06
N VAL A 19 -21.69 -24.91 -7.75
CA VAL A 19 -20.94 -23.84 -7.10
C VAL A 19 -19.43 -24.06 -7.22
N ALA A 20 -18.96 -25.31 -7.04
CA ALA A 20 -17.55 -25.64 -7.18
C ALA A 20 -17.04 -25.46 -8.61
N VAL A 21 -17.81 -25.89 -9.62
CA VAL A 21 -17.47 -25.69 -11.04
C VAL A 21 -17.47 -24.21 -11.41
N ALA A 22 -18.45 -23.43 -10.94
CA ALA A 22 -18.50 -22.00 -11.16
C ALA A 22 -17.31 -21.28 -10.50
N ALA A 23 -16.93 -21.67 -9.28
CA ALA A 23 -15.75 -21.14 -8.60
C ALA A 23 -14.46 -21.50 -9.34
N ALA A 24 -14.31 -22.75 -9.80
CA ALA A 24 -13.15 -23.19 -10.57
C ALA A 24 -13.03 -22.44 -11.92
N ALA A 25 -14.15 -22.25 -12.62
CA ALA A 25 -14.20 -21.46 -13.86
C ALA A 25 -13.84 -19.99 -13.60
N ALA A 26 -14.34 -19.40 -12.51
CA ALA A 26 -13.98 -18.03 -12.12
C ALA A 26 -12.48 -17.89 -11.82
N VAL A 27 -11.89 -18.84 -11.08
CA VAL A 27 -10.44 -18.86 -10.81
C VAL A 27 -9.63 -18.98 -12.11
N ALA A 28 -10.07 -19.83 -13.04
CA ALA A 28 -9.41 -20.00 -14.33
C ALA A 28 -9.44 -18.72 -15.20
N VAL A 29 -10.48 -17.90 -15.08
CA VAL A 29 -10.64 -16.64 -15.83
C VAL A 29 -9.92 -15.47 -15.16
N VAL A 30 -9.96 -15.38 -13.82
CA VAL A 30 -9.41 -14.24 -13.06
C VAL A 30 -7.90 -14.36 -12.86
N GLY A 31 -7.33 -15.57 -12.99
CA GLY A 31 -5.92 -15.83 -12.76
C GLY A 31 -5.58 -15.99 -11.27
N PRO A 32 -4.28 -16.08 -10.90
CA PRO A 32 -3.87 -16.25 -9.52
C PRO A 32 -4.25 -15.03 -8.66
N VAL A 33 -4.94 -15.27 -7.55
CA VAL A 33 -5.42 -14.26 -6.60
C VAL A 33 -4.94 -14.62 -5.20
N ASP A 34 -4.56 -13.64 -4.40
CA ASP A 34 -4.24 -13.86 -2.99
C ASP A 34 -5.52 -14.20 -2.19
N GLY A 35 -5.68 -15.45 -1.78
CA GLY A 35 -6.86 -15.92 -1.03
C GLY A 35 -7.12 -15.17 0.28
N ARG A 36 -6.09 -14.55 0.87
CA ARG A 36 -6.22 -13.73 2.09
C ARG A 36 -7.01 -12.46 1.82
N THR A 37 -6.77 -11.88 0.65
CA THR A 37 -7.39 -10.63 0.23
C THR A 37 -8.88 -10.79 -0.03
N LEU A 38 -9.26 -11.93 -0.61
CA LEU A 38 -10.66 -12.31 -0.86
C LEU A 38 -11.41 -12.57 0.45
N GLY A 39 -10.80 -13.30 1.39
CA GLY A 39 -11.40 -13.58 2.70
C GLY A 39 -11.62 -12.31 3.53
N GLY A 40 -10.61 -11.43 3.59
CA GLY A 40 -10.69 -10.14 4.29
C GLY A 40 -11.74 -9.20 3.69
N ALA A 41 -11.74 -9.04 2.35
CA ALA A 41 -12.70 -8.19 1.65
C ALA A 41 -14.14 -8.72 1.80
N LEU A 42 -14.35 -10.03 1.71
CA LEU A 42 -15.67 -10.65 1.90
C LEU A 42 -16.16 -10.46 3.34
N ALA A 43 -15.32 -10.74 4.33
CA ALA A 43 -15.66 -10.54 5.75
C ALA A 43 -16.02 -9.07 6.02
N GLN A 44 -15.24 -8.12 5.49
CA GLN A 44 -15.51 -6.69 5.61
C GLN A 44 -16.86 -6.32 4.97
N ARG A 45 -17.15 -6.81 3.76
CA ARG A 45 -18.44 -6.56 3.09
C ARG A 45 -19.62 -7.12 3.87
N ILE A 46 -19.49 -8.31 4.44
CA ILE A 46 -20.51 -8.91 5.32
C ILE A 46 -20.72 -8.03 6.56
N VAL A 47 -19.64 -7.65 7.25
CA VAL A 47 -19.71 -6.78 8.43
C VAL A 47 -20.36 -5.43 8.09
N CYS A 48 -20.03 -4.86 6.93
CA CYS A 48 -20.60 -3.61 6.45
C CYS A 48 -22.09 -3.71 6.12
N ALA A 49 -22.51 -4.81 5.50
CA ALA A 49 -23.93 -5.09 5.23
C ALA A 49 -24.72 -5.24 6.55
N VAL A 50 -24.13 -5.90 7.56
CA VAL A 50 -24.77 -6.13 8.87
C VAL A 50 -24.81 -4.86 9.72
N LYS A 51 -23.71 -4.10 9.81
CA LYS A 51 -23.59 -2.94 10.71
C LYS A 51 -24.15 -1.64 10.13
N ARG A 52 -24.51 -1.59 8.84
CA ARG A 52 -25.05 -0.40 8.11
C ARG A 52 -24.19 0.89 8.17
N ASP A 53 -22.99 0.84 8.75
CA ASP A 53 -22.20 2.03 9.09
C ASP A 53 -20.94 2.23 8.22
N CYS A 54 -20.62 1.29 7.31
CA CYS A 54 -19.45 1.44 6.44
C CYS A 54 -19.58 2.49 5.34
N GLY A 55 -20.78 3.05 5.13
CA GLY A 55 -21.02 4.03 4.07
C GLY A 55 -20.46 5.43 4.37
N GLY A 56 -20.02 5.72 5.61
CA GLY A 56 -19.56 7.06 5.99
C GLY A 56 -18.36 7.56 5.19
N GLU A 57 -17.37 6.70 4.98
CA GLU A 57 -16.16 6.99 4.20
C GLU A 57 -16.47 7.15 2.72
N GLU A 58 -17.30 6.25 2.18
CA GLU A 58 -17.74 6.29 0.79
C GLU A 58 -18.52 7.57 0.47
N ARG A 59 -19.44 7.97 1.37
CA ARG A 59 -20.14 9.26 1.26
C ARG A 59 -19.19 10.44 1.36
N ALA A 60 -18.12 10.37 2.15
CA ALA A 60 -17.13 11.45 2.23
C ALA A 60 -16.36 11.60 0.92
N LEU A 61 -15.93 10.50 0.29
CA LEU A 61 -15.30 10.52 -1.03
C LEU A 61 -16.22 11.11 -2.09
N ARG A 62 -17.48 10.65 -2.16
CA ARG A 62 -18.46 11.14 -3.13
C ARG A 62 -18.77 12.62 -2.95
N ARG A 63 -18.88 13.10 -1.70
CA ARG A 63 -19.03 14.54 -1.42
C ARG A 63 -17.83 15.36 -1.86
N ALA A 64 -16.61 14.84 -1.70
CA ALA A 64 -15.40 15.57 -2.05
C ALA A 64 -15.10 15.55 -3.57
N TYR A 65 -15.36 14.41 -4.24
CA TYR A 65 -14.88 14.16 -5.60
C TYR A 65 -15.97 13.87 -6.62
N GLY A 66 -17.21 13.65 -6.20
CA GLY A 66 -18.29 13.14 -7.04
C GLY A 66 -18.26 11.60 -7.18
N GLU A 67 -19.37 11.03 -7.66
CA GLU A 67 -19.57 9.57 -7.77
C GLU A 67 -18.48 8.88 -8.60
N ARG A 68 -18.25 9.37 -9.83
CA ARG A 68 -17.29 8.76 -10.76
C ARG A 68 -15.87 8.68 -10.21
N ASP A 69 -15.41 9.75 -9.57
CA ASP A 69 -14.01 9.81 -9.10
C ASP A 69 -13.83 9.14 -7.75
N ALA A 70 -14.87 9.09 -6.91
CA ALA A 70 -14.89 8.24 -5.73
C ALA A 70 -14.79 6.75 -6.11
N GLU A 71 -15.51 6.32 -7.15
CA GLU A 71 -15.41 4.96 -7.67
C GLU A 71 -14.01 4.65 -8.21
N LEU A 72 -13.41 5.58 -8.97
CA LEU A 72 -12.03 5.42 -9.46
C LEU A 72 -11.02 5.35 -8.31
N LEU A 73 -11.16 6.16 -7.26
CA LEU A 73 -10.32 6.08 -6.06
C LEU A 73 -10.41 4.72 -5.36
N ARG A 74 -11.59 4.11 -5.33
CA ARG A 74 -11.75 2.76 -4.75
C ARG A 74 -11.16 1.69 -5.65
N ARG A 75 -11.46 1.76 -6.95
CA ARG A 75 -11.00 0.80 -7.96
C ARG A 75 -9.49 0.74 -8.09
N HIS A 76 -8.82 1.89 -7.96
CA HIS A 76 -7.38 2.02 -8.13
C HIS A 76 -6.64 2.26 -6.80
N ALA A 77 -7.27 2.00 -5.65
CA ALA A 77 -6.56 2.05 -4.38
C ALA A 77 -5.46 0.99 -4.39
N PRO A 78 -4.20 1.36 -4.12
CA PRO A 78 -3.13 0.38 -4.05
C PRO A 78 -3.26 -0.43 -2.77
N GLY A 79 -3.15 -1.76 -2.88
CA GLY A 79 -2.82 -2.61 -1.76
C GLY A 79 -1.37 -2.38 -1.34
N LEU A 80 -1.07 -2.62 -0.08
CA LEU A 80 0.27 -2.45 0.47
C LEU A 80 0.88 -3.81 0.77
N VAL A 81 2.16 -3.95 0.49
CA VAL A 81 3.00 -5.11 0.82
C VAL A 81 4.16 -4.58 1.64
N PHE A 82 4.45 -5.18 2.78
CA PHE A 82 5.47 -4.66 3.68
C PHE A 82 6.70 -5.56 3.62
N GLU A 83 7.87 -4.98 3.33
CA GLU A 83 9.11 -5.73 3.41
C GLU A 83 9.28 -6.37 4.80
N PRO A 84 9.89 -7.56 4.90
CA PRO A 84 10.08 -8.23 6.17
C PRO A 84 10.77 -7.32 7.19
N GLY A 85 10.17 -7.20 8.37
CA GLY A 85 10.61 -6.29 9.43
C GLY A 85 9.96 -4.91 9.42
N GLU A 86 9.20 -4.55 8.39
CA GLU A 86 8.39 -3.33 8.38
C GLU A 86 7.10 -3.56 9.16
N ARG A 87 6.97 -2.88 10.30
CA ARG A 87 5.87 -3.09 11.24
C ARG A 87 4.80 -2.03 11.14
N GLN A 88 5.12 -0.82 10.69
CA GLN A 88 4.21 0.31 10.67
C GLN A 88 3.21 0.19 9.52
N LEU A 89 1.95 0.48 9.83
CA LEU A 89 0.92 0.75 8.84
C LEU A 89 0.87 2.26 8.58
N PRO A 90 0.46 2.71 7.39
CA PRO A 90 0.14 4.11 7.20
C PRO A 90 -1.13 4.44 7.97
N VAL A 91 -1.15 5.55 8.71
CA VAL A 91 -2.20 5.87 9.69
C VAL A 91 -2.75 7.27 9.53
N ASP A 92 -3.90 7.53 10.15
CA ASP A 92 -4.46 8.88 10.24
C ASP A 92 -3.61 9.74 11.20
N TRP A 93 -2.79 10.65 10.66
CA TRP A 93 -1.89 11.53 11.44
C TRP A 93 -2.61 12.34 12.52
N ARG A 94 -3.93 12.56 12.38
CA ARG A 94 -4.72 13.28 13.38
C ARG A 94 -4.95 12.45 14.65
N ARG A 95 -4.72 11.14 14.59
CA ARG A 95 -4.98 10.17 15.65
C ARG A 95 -3.74 9.42 16.11
N CYS A 96 -2.77 9.20 15.22
CA CYS A 96 -1.57 8.44 15.53
C CYS A 96 -0.36 9.14 14.89
N ARG A 97 0.62 9.50 15.71
CA ARG A 97 1.89 10.16 15.31
C ARG A 97 3.11 9.59 16.03
N GLU A 98 2.97 8.39 16.58
CA GLU A 98 4.04 7.65 17.24
C GLU A 98 4.11 6.26 16.64
N ALA A 99 5.31 5.72 16.40
CA ALA A 99 5.46 4.41 15.77
C ALA A 99 4.66 3.31 16.49
N ALA A 100 4.66 3.33 17.84
CA ALA A 100 3.95 2.36 18.66
C ALA A 100 2.45 2.24 18.33
N CYS A 101 1.78 3.32 17.93
CA CYS A 101 0.37 3.25 17.53
C CYS A 101 0.15 2.78 16.09
N ALA A 102 1.17 2.84 15.23
CA ALA A 102 1.13 2.36 13.85
C ALA A 102 1.61 0.91 13.68
N GLU A 103 2.33 0.36 14.67
CA GLU A 103 2.88 -0.99 14.60
C GLU A 103 1.82 -2.09 14.56
N ALA A 104 1.97 -3.01 13.61
CA ALA A 104 1.24 -4.25 13.46
C ALA A 104 2.20 -5.46 13.56
N PRO A 105 1.68 -6.68 13.75
CA PRO A 105 2.47 -7.91 13.62
C PRO A 105 3.19 -7.97 12.27
N ASP A 106 4.41 -8.47 12.26
CA ASP A 106 5.21 -8.74 11.05
C ASP A 106 5.14 -10.24 10.72
N ASP A 107 3.94 -10.69 10.38
CA ASP A 107 3.69 -12.06 9.97
C ASP A 107 3.37 -12.04 8.47
N PRO A 108 4.17 -12.73 7.65
CA PRO A 108 4.04 -12.70 6.21
C PRO A 108 2.76 -13.36 5.70
N ASP A 109 2.04 -14.12 6.52
CA ASP A 109 0.79 -14.77 6.16
C ASP A 109 -0.44 -13.90 6.49
N LEU A 110 -0.28 -12.71 7.09
CA LEU A 110 -1.39 -11.85 7.49
C LEU A 110 -1.76 -10.76 6.47
N ASP A 111 -3.06 -10.56 6.28
CA ASP A 111 -3.65 -9.32 5.72
C ASP A 111 -4.02 -8.36 6.87
N THR A 112 -3.09 -7.48 7.21
CA THR A 112 -3.20 -6.60 8.37
C THR A 112 -3.66 -5.21 7.98
N HIS A 113 -4.81 -4.79 8.52
CA HIS A 113 -5.41 -3.48 8.25
C HIS A 113 -5.61 -2.64 9.52
N ARG A 114 -5.15 -3.16 10.67
CA ARG A 114 -5.15 -2.50 11.96
C ARG A 114 -3.84 -2.76 12.69
N SER A 115 -3.34 -1.73 13.37
CA SER A 115 -2.21 -1.84 14.28
C SER A 115 -2.60 -2.60 15.55
N ALA A 116 -1.62 -2.98 16.35
CA ALA A 116 -1.83 -3.62 17.65
C ALA A 116 -2.66 -2.75 18.62
N THR A 117 -2.63 -1.42 18.44
CA THR A 117 -3.42 -0.46 19.22
C THR A 117 -4.76 -0.10 18.56
N GLY A 118 -5.06 -0.69 17.40
CA GLY A 118 -6.33 -0.54 16.69
C GLY A 118 -6.39 0.60 15.67
N ALA A 119 -5.30 1.35 15.46
CA ALA A 119 -5.21 2.34 14.39
C ALA A 119 -5.39 1.66 13.02
N ARG A 120 -6.20 2.26 12.14
CA ARG A 120 -6.50 1.67 10.82
C ARG A 120 -5.49 2.12 9.78
N ALA A 121 -5.12 1.18 8.90
CA ALA A 121 -4.42 1.51 7.67
C ALA A 121 -5.21 2.58 6.89
N THR A 122 -4.56 3.69 6.56
CA THR A 122 -5.20 4.90 6.03
C THR A 122 -4.37 5.49 4.90
N ALA A 123 -5.05 5.89 3.83
CA ALA A 123 -4.49 6.70 2.76
C ALA A 123 -5.30 8.00 2.61
N PHE A 124 -4.61 9.12 2.55
CA PHE A 124 -5.22 10.41 2.28
C PHE A 124 -5.27 10.65 0.78
N THR A 125 -6.45 10.91 0.25
CA THR A 125 -6.69 10.94 -1.18
C THR A 125 -6.74 12.34 -1.74
N ARG A 126 -6.34 12.49 -3.01
CA ARG A 126 -6.64 13.66 -3.84
C ARG A 126 -6.91 13.23 -5.28
N VAL A 127 -7.79 13.96 -5.97
CA VAL A 127 -8.02 13.80 -7.42
C VAL A 127 -7.61 15.08 -8.14
N VAL A 128 -6.69 14.97 -9.09
CA VAL A 128 -6.34 16.04 -10.03
C VAL A 128 -6.88 15.69 -11.42
N ARG A 129 -7.53 16.64 -12.09
CA ARG A 129 -8.09 16.47 -13.45
C ARG A 129 -7.37 17.40 -14.41
N ARG A 130 -6.74 16.87 -15.45
CA ARG A 130 -5.97 17.66 -16.42
C ARG A 130 -5.92 16.95 -17.77
N GLY A 131 -6.22 17.67 -18.86
CA GLY A 131 -6.09 17.13 -20.22
C GLY A 131 -6.89 15.84 -20.48
N GLY A 132 -8.08 15.70 -19.88
CA GLY A 132 -8.90 14.48 -19.96
C GLY A 132 -8.44 13.34 -19.04
N ARG A 133 -7.24 13.43 -18.45
CA ARG A 133 -6.68 12.47 -17.50
C ARG A 133 -7.11 12.76 -16.08
N ARG A 134 -7.10 11.72 -15.26
CA ARG A 134 -7.29 11.79 -13.80
C ARG A 134 -6.05 11.27 -13.10
N TYR A 135 -5.57 12.00 -12.12
CA TYR A 135 -4.47 11.59 -11.26
C TYR A 135 -5.04 11.36 -9.87
N LEU A 136 -5.05 10.10 -9.46
CA LEU A 136 -5.52 9.62 -8.18
C LEU A 136 -4.31 9.54 -7.25
N GLN A 137 -4.21 10.43 -6.29
CA GLN A 137 -3.11 10.46 -5.34
C GLN A 137 -3.53 9.81 -4.03
N TYR A 138 -2.68 8.93 -3.51
CA TYR A 138 -2.81 8.27 -2.21
C TYR A 138 -1.58 8.62 -1.39
N TRP A 139 -1.77 9.45 -0.37
CA TRP A 139 -0.72 9.91 0.53
C TRP A 139 -0.75 9.06 1.81
N LEU A 140 0.37 8.44 2.11
CA LEU A 140 0.59 7.50 3.20
C LEU A 140 1.41 8.22 4.28
N TYR A 141 0.88 8.28 5.48
CA TYR A 141 1.59 8.87 6.62
C TYR A 141 2.10 7.77 7.55
N TYR A 142 3.41 7.77 7.79
CA TYR A 142 4.03 6.97 8.85
C TYR A 142 4.56 7.91 9.94
N PRO A 143 4.42 7.55 11.23
CA PRO A 143 4.90 8.36 12.35
C PRO A 143 6.37 8.75 12.32
N ASP A 144 7.23 7.88 11.79
CA ASP A 144 8.66 8.13 11.62
C ASP A 144 9.18 7.39 10.38
N SER A 145 10.45 7.62 10.07
CA SER A 145 11.19 6.92 9.04
C SER A 145 12.60 6.64 9.55
N ASN A 146 13.17 5.53 9.12
CA ASN A 146 14.56 5.14 9.35
C ASN A 146 15.18 4.77 8.00
N THR A 147 15.74 5.77 7.31
CA THR A 147 16.53 5.52 6.09
C THR A 147 17.84 4.85 6.47
N SER A 148 17.82 3.52 6.63
CA SER A 148 19.05 2.79 6.95
C SER A 148 19.94 2.69 5.71
N TRP A 149 21.11 3.32 5.71
CA TRP A 149 22.18 2.91 4.80
C TRP A 149 22.59 1.47 5.13
N ALA A 150 22.30 0.54 4.21
CA ALA A 150 22.84 -0.83 4.20
C ALA A 150 22.72 -1.63 5.52
N GLY A 151 21.58 -1.56 6.22
CA GLY A 151 21.37 -2.37 7.45
C GLY A 151 22.25 -1.96 8.65
N SER A 152 22.81 -0.75 8.61
CA SER A 152 23.61 -0.22 9.72
C SER A 152 22.76 0.21 10.93
N ASP A 153 21.42 0.06 10.87
CA ASP A 153 20.50 0.22 12.01
C ASP A 153 20.87 -0.70 13.18
N ARG A 154 21.36 -1.91 12.90
CA ARG A 154 21.85 -2.84 13.92
C ARG A 154 23.19 -2.41 14.52
N LEU A 155 24.06 -1.81 13.71
CA LEU A 155 25.38 -1.35 14.14
C LEU A 155 25.30 -0.12 15.05
N TRP A 156 24.33 0.77 14.81
CA TRP A 156 24.07 1.94 15.65
C TRP A 156 23.46 1.62 17.02
N ARG A 157 22.84 0.44 17.17
CA ARG A 157 22.34 -0.06 18.47
C ARG A 157 23.46 -0.62 19.36
N VAL A 158 24.70 -0.73 18.86
CA VAL A 158 25.86 -1.15 19.65
C VAL A 158 26.26 -0.03 20.62
N PRO A 159 26.38 -0.30 21.94
CA PRO A 159 26.81 0.71 22.91
C PRO A 159 28.17 1.31 22.52
N GLY A 160 28.23 2.62 22.29
CA GLY A 160 29.44 3.36 21.93
C GLY A 160 29.45 3.94 20.52
N VAL A 161 28.80 3.30 19.55
CA VAL A 161 28.68 3.83 18.17
C VAL A 161 27.77 5.05 18.15
N SER A 162 26.63 5.00 18.85
CA SER A 162 25.71 6.13 19.10
C SER A 162 26.40 7.39 19.65
N ARG A 163 27.43 7.22 20.48
CA ARG A 163 28.20 8.33 21.06
C ARG A 163 29.19 8.94 20.06
N ILE A 164 29.77 8.13 19.17
CA ILE A 164 30.63 8.64 18.09
C ILE A 164 29.79 9.43 17.08
N GLY A 165 28.56 8.99 16.81
CA GLY A 165 27.60 9.76 16.01
C GLY A 165 27.20 11.09 16.58
N GLU A 166 26.98 11.16 17.89
CA GLU A 166 26.67 12.40 18.58
C GLU A 166 27.78 13.45 18.41
N VAL A 167 29.05 13.02 18.41
CA VAL A 167 30.21 13.91 18.18
C VAL A 167 30.28 14.40 16.73
N VAL A 168 29.88 13.57 15.76
CA VAL A 168 30.01 13.88 14.31
C VAL A 168 28.78 14.60 13.76
N THR A 169 27.58 14.24 14.21
CA THR A 169 26.29 14.69 13.68
C THR A 169 25.55 15.63 14.64
N GLY A 170 26.03 15.79 15.88
CA GLY A 170 25.36 16.58 16.91
C GLY A 170 24.12 15.91 17.52
N SER A 171 23.79 14.67 17.14
CA SER A 171 22.62 13.95 17.65
C SER A 171 22.93 12.48 17.98
N ARG A 172 22.22 11.94 18.98
CA ARG A 172 22.20 10.49 19.25
C ARG A 172 21.24 9.73 18.33
N GLU A 173 20.45 10.44 17.54
CA GLU A 173 19.51 9.84 16.60
C GLU A 173 20.27 9.34 15.36
N TYR A 174 19.79 8.23 14.81
CA TYR A 174 20.44 7.54 13.70
C TYR A 174 20.47 8.43 12.44
N PRO A 175 21.59 8.51 11.69
CA PRO A 175 21.65 9.29 10.45
C PRO A 175 20.61 8.79 9.42
N GLY A 176 19.55 9.56 9.19
CA GLY A 176 18.41 9.17 8.34
C GLY A 176 17.14 8.77 9.09
N PHE A 177 17.13 8.87 10.42
CA PHE A 177 15.89 8.90 11.19
C PHE A 177 15.25 10.28 11.10
N HIS A 178 13.93 10.34 10.95
CA HIS A 178 13.15 11.55 11.13
C HIS A 178 11.75 11.21 11.61
N ARG A 179 11.12 12.15 12.30
CA ARG A 179 9.70 12.07 12.63
C ARG A 179 8.88 12.61 11.46
N ASP A 180 7.64 12.17 11.36
CA ASP A 180 6.81 12.32 10.16
C ASP A 180 7.45 11.68 8.93
N ASP A 181 6.66 10.87 8.25
CA ASP A 181 7.02 10.40 6.93
C ASP A 181 5.79 10.42 6.05
N TRP A 182 5.93 11.03 4.88
CA TRP A 182 4.85 11.23 3.92
C TRP A 182 5.28 10.70 2.57
N GLU A 183 4.78 9.51 2.27
CA GLU A 183 4.99 8.86 0.99
C GLU A 183 3.71 8.91 0.17
N ALA A 184 3.82 8.73 -1.15
CA ALA A 184 2.68 8.77 -2.05
C ALA A 184 2.74 7.66 -3.09
N ALA A 185 1.56 7.22 -3.49
CA ALA A 185 1.31 6.50 -4.72
C ALA A 185 0.36 7.33 -5.59
N VAL A 186 0.70 7.51 -6.86
CA VAL A 186 -0.11 8.29 -7.80
C VAL A 186 -0.45 7.41 -9.00
N VAL A 187 -1.75 7.21 -9.24
CA VAL A 187 -2.27 6.51 -10.41
C VAL A 187 -2.76 7.53 -11.43
N ARG A 188 -2.22 7.50 -12.64
CA ARG A 188 -2.71 8.24 -13.79
C ARG A 188 -3.66 7.35 -14.57
N VAL A 189 -4.92 7.78 -14.66
CA VAL A 189 -5.97 7.12 -15.45
C VAL A 189 -6.20 7.92 -16.72
N GLU A 190 -6.01 7.27 -17.85
CA GLU A 190 -6.21 7.81 -19.19
C GLU A 190 -7.71 7.82 -19.55
N PRO A 191 -8.12 8.57 -20.59
CA PRO A 191 -9.52 8.62 -21.02
C PRO A 191 -10.12 7.26 -21.43
N ASP A 192 -9.29 6.35 -21.93
CA ASP A 192 -9.66 4.98 -22.32
C ASP A 192 -9.77 4.01 -21.13
N GLY A 193 -9.46 4.47 -19.92
CA GLY A 193 -9.47 3.67 -18.69
C GLY A 193 -8.17 2.93 -18.40
N SER A 194 -7.16 3.00 -19.28
CA SER A 194 -5.82 2.49 -18.98
C SER A 194 -5.19 3.29 -17.84
N ALA A 195 -4.33 2.62 -17.05
CA ALA A 195 -3.76 3.22 -15.86
C ALA A 195 -2.26 2.92 -15.73
N ALA A 196 -1.52 3.93 -15.28
CA ALA A 196 -0.10 3.83 -14.92
C ALA A 196 0.11 4.37 -13.50
N ILE A 197 1.15 3.93 -12.82
CA ILE A 197 1.45 4.34 -11.44
C ILE A 197 2.88 4.88 -11.33
N ARG A 198 3.07 5.83 -10.44
CA ARG A 198 4.38 6.17 -9.89
C ARG A 198 4.26 6.34 -8.38
N VAL A 199 5.35 6.12 -7.67
CA VAL A 199 5.38 6.18 -6.22
C VAL A 199 6.61 6.96 -5.75
N THR A 200 6.55 7.48 -4.53
CA THR A 200 7.64 8.25 -3.96
C THR A 200 8.69 7.35 -3.32
N SER A 201 9.93 7.82 -3.38
CA SER A 201 11.07 7.22 -2.71
C SER A 201 12.06 8.33 -2.41
N HIS A 202 12.26 8.65 -1.14
CA HIS A 202 13.28 9.63 -0.71
C HIS A 202 13.30 10.95 -1.52
N GLY A 203 12.12 11.54 -1.77
CA GLY A 203 12.01 12.84 -2.43
C GLY A 203 12.02 12.83 -3.97
N HIS A 204 12.03 11.65 -4.61
CA HIS A 204 11.86 11.51 -6.05
C HIS A 204 10.76 10.49 -6.40
N TRP A 205 10.34 10.51 -7.66
CA TRP A 205 9.45 9.49 -8.23
C TRP A 205 10.23 8.29 -8.70
N GLN A 206 9.67 7.11 -8.48
CA GLN A 206 10.09 5.88 -9.14
C GLN A 206 8.88 4.95 -9.28
N TRP A 207 9.02 3.91 -10.08
CA TRP A 207 8.08 2.79 -10.03
C TRP A 207 8.75 1.46 -9.65
N CYS A 208 10.07 1.33 -9.79
CA CYS A 208 10.84 0.15 -9.39
C CYS A 208 12.16 0.58 -8.70
N LYS A 209 12.85 -0.35 -8.03
CA LYS A 209 14.12 -0.06 -7.31
C LYS A 209 15.34 0.23 -8.18
N ARG A 210 15.21 0.22 -9.51
CA ARG A 210 16.33 0.45 -10.43
C ARG A 210 16.39 1.92 -10.84
N ALA A 211 17.60 2.44 -11.02
CA ALA A 211 17.79 3.82 -11.46
C ALA A 211 17.06 4.15 -12.78
N ALA A 212 16.94 3.18 -13.69
CA ALA A 212 16.21 3.34 -14.95
C ALA A 212 14.68 3.52 -14.78
N CYS A 213 14.15 3.31 -13.58
CA CYS A 213 12.74 3.51 -13.24
C CYS A 213 12.48 4.86 -12.55
N ALA A 214 13.52 5.63 -12.25
CA ALA A 214 13.39 6.93 -11.60
C ALA A 214 12.71 7.94 -12.55
N GLY A 215 11.76 8.71 -12.05
CA GLY A 215 10.96 9.68 -12.81
C GLY A 215 9.88 9.06 -13.71
N GLU A 216 9.92 7.75 -13.94
CA GLU A 216 9.08 7.07 -14.92
C GLU A 216 7.74 6.60 -14.33
N TRP A 217 6.74 6.49 -15.22
CA TRP A 217 5.49 5.81 -14.92
C TRP A 217 5.62 4.32 -15.18
N GLY A 218 5.17 3.49 -14.24
CA GLY A 218 5.17 2.04 -14.31
C GLY A 218 3.77 1.44 -14.46
N PRO A 219 3.68 0.10 -14.53
CA PRO A 219 2.41 -0.61 -14.58
C PRO A 219 1.62 -0.43 -13.28
N ALA A 220 0.33 -0.07 -13.39
CA ALA A 220 -0.58 -0.02 -12.25
C ALA A 220 -1.07 -1.43 -11.85
N THR A 221 -0.23 -2.18 -11.11
CA THR A 221 -0.49 -3.58 -10.74
C THR A 221 -1.54 -3.76 -9.64
N GLY A 222 -1.96 -2.66 -9.01
CA GLY A 222 -2.82 -2.67 -7.82
C GLY A 222 -2.06 -2.85 -6.51
N TRP A 223 -0.73 -2.97 -6.53
CA TRP A 223 0.10 -3.18 -5.34
C TRP A 223 1.28 -2.22 -5.27
N VAL A 224 1.60 -1.79 -4.05
CA VAL A 224 2.78 -1.00 -3.71
C VAL A 224 3.49 -1.71 -2.56
N ARG A 225 4.80 -1.90 -2.70
CA ARG A 225 5.67 -2.48 -1.69
C ARG A 225 6.39 -1.38 -0.93
N VAL A 226 6.26 -1.42 0.39
CA VAL A 226 6.77 -0.45 1.35
C VAL A 226 8.12 -0.95 1.87
N SER A 227 9.18 -0.17 1.64
CA SER A 227 10.54 -0.54 2.06
C SER A 227 10.70 -0.45 3.58
N ARG A 228 11.43 -1.41 4.16
CA ARG A 228 11.64 -1.47 5.61
C ARG A 228 12.34 -0.22 6.13
N GLY A 229 11.74 0.41 7.13
CA GLY A 229 12.28 1.56 7.84
C GLY A 229 12.10 2.87 7.08
N SER A 230 12.48 2.92 5.80
CA SER A 230 12.39 4.16 5.02
C SER A 230 11.01 4.48 4.48
N HIS A 231 10.10 3.50 4.45
CA HIS A 231 8.79 3.57 3.80
C HIS A 231 8.80 3.91 2.31
N ALA A 232 9.98 4.02 1.69
CA ALA A 232 10.14 4.28 0.27
C ALA A 232 9.36 3.24 -0.54
N ASN A 233 8.46 3.73 -1.37
CA ASN A 233 7.54 2.88 -2.11
C ASN A 233 8.17 2.43 -3.45
N HIS A 234 7.75 1.27 -3.91
CA HIS A 234 7.96 0.78 -5.27
C HIS A 234 6.82 -0.17 -5.67
N VAL A 235 6.61 -0.38 -6.96
CA VAL A 235 5.75 -1.46 -7.44
C VAL A 235 6.52 -2.78 -7.25
N PRO A 236 5.92 -3.80 -6.59
CA PRO A 236 6.54 -5.12 -6.51
C PRO A 236 6.67 -5.72 -7.91
N ALA A 237 7.90 -5.94 -8.33
CA ALA A 237 8.23 -6.43 -9.66
C ALA A 237 9.56 -7.19 -9.63
N GLY A 238 9.55 -8.36 -10.25
CA GLY A 238 10.66 -9.31 -10.29
C GLY A 238 11.17 -9.55 -11.69
N GLU A 239 12.24 -10.34 -11.80
CA GLU A 239 12.71 -10.86 -13.07
C GLU A 239 11.98 -12.16 -13.42
N ARG A 240 11.65 -12.37 -14.69
CA ARG A 240 11.25 -13.72 -15.13
C ARG A 240 12.40 -14.69 -14.85
N ALA A 241 12.06 -15.84 -14.26
CA ALA A 241 13.02 -16.93 -14.10
C ALA A 241 13.67 -17.23 -15.47
N PRO A 242 15.02 -17.30 -15.55
CA PRO A 242 15.69 -17.63 -16.79
C PRO A 242 15.26 -19.03 -17.25
N ALA A 243 15.06 -19.20 -18.56
CA ALA A 243 14.81 -20.52 -19.13
C ALA A 243 15.94 -21.51 -18.73
N PRO A 244 15.62 -22.80 -18.52
CA PRO A 244 16.64 -23.80 -18.15
C PRO A 244 17.82 -23.76 -19.11
N GLY A 245 19.05 -23.69 -18.57
CA GLY A 245 20.29 -23.68 -19.37
C GLY A 245 20.76 -22.30 -19.86
N ARG A 246 20.04 -21.21 -19.58
CA ARG A 246 20.56 -19.85 -19.83
C ARG A 246 21.31 -19.29 -18.63
N ARG A 247 22.46 -18.65 -18.89
CA ARG A 247 23.21 -17.91 -17.86
C ARG A 247 22.37 -16.73 -17.38
N TRP A 248 22.19 -16.58 -16.07
CA TRP A 248 21.47 -15.47 -15.49
C TRP A 248 22.08 -14.13 -15.92
N ARG A 249 21.22 -13.22 -16.39
CA ARG A 249 21.53 -11.82 -16.68
C ARG A 249 20.39 -10.97 -16.14
N PRO A 250 20.67 -9.82 -15.50
CA PRO A 250 19.62 -8.93 -15.05
C PRO A 250 18.75 -8.51 -16.24
N ALA A 251 17.43 -8.67 -16.11
CA ALA A 251 16.50 -8.23 -17.14
C ALA A 251 16.51 -6.69 -17.22
N PRO A 252 16.29 -6.04 -18.37
CA PRO A 252 15.96 -4.62 -18.42
C PRO A 252 14.75 -4.29 -17.54
N ALA A 253 14.64 -3.06 -17.01
CA ALA A 253 13.48 -2.65 -16.20
C ALA A 253 12.13 -2.87 -16.92
N ARG A 254 12.11 -2.73 -18.25
CA ARG A 254 10.95 -2.93 -19.12
C ARG A 254 10.50 -4.39 -19.22
N GLU A 255 11.36 -5.33 -18.81
CA GLU A 255 11.11 -6.77 -18.83
C GLU A 255 10.81 -7.33 -17.42
N GLN A 256 10.74 -6.45 -16.40
CA GLN A 256 10.26 -6.86 -15.08
C GLN A 256 8.78 -7.25 -15.17
N VAL A 257 8.45 -8.32 -14.45
CA VAL A 257 7.07 -8.80 -14.35
C VAL A 257 6.54 -8.44 -12.96
N PRO A 258 5.30 -7.92 -12.87
CA PRO A 258 4.64 -7.71 -11.58
C PRO A 258 4.72 -8.95 -10.70
N GLU A 259 5.12 -8.76 -9.44
CA GLU A 259 5.05 -9.81 -8.42
C GLU A 259 3.75 -9.64 -7.64
N LEU A 260 3.01 -10.74 -7.51
CA LEU A 260 1.72 -10.76 -6.81
C LEU A 260 1.92 -11.24 -5.37
N PRO A 261 1.43 -10.49 -4.37
CA PRO A 261 1.41 -10.96 -2.98
C PRO A 261 0.65 -12.27 -2.83
N GLY A 262 1.13 -13.16 -1.96
CA GLY A 262 0.56 -14.49 -1.74
C GLY A 262 0.82 -15.49 -2.87
N VAL A 263 1.45 -15.07 -3.96
CA VAL A 263 1.85 -15.92 -5.10
C VAL A 263 3.37 -15.89 -5.25
N ASP A 264 3.93 -14.71 -5.52
CA ASP A 264 5.36 -14.49 -5.73
C ASP A 264 6.03 -13.93 -4.47
N LEU A 265 5.28 -13.15 -3.69
CA LEU A 265 5.76 -12.51 -2.45
C LEU A 265 5.08 -13.10 -1.22
N ARG A 266 5.88 -13.66 -0.32
CA ARG A 266 5.44 -14.09 1.01
C ARG A 266 5.76 -13.02 2.04
N GLU A 267 4.96 -11.96 1.99
CA GLU A 267 5.08 -10.77 2.82
C GLU A 267 3.71 -10.36 3.35
N ARG A 268 3.73 -9.63 4.47
CA ARG A 268 2.52 -9.09 5.09
C ARG A 268 1.88 -8.09 4.14
N THR A 269 0.55 -8.13 4.05
CA THR A 269 -0.20 -7.21 3.18
C THR A 269 -1.17 -6.34 3.96
N THR A 270 -1.60 -5.24 3.34
CA THR A 270 -2.89 -4.59 3.61
C THR A 270 -3.66 -4.53 2.30
N THR A 271 -4.82 -5.17 2.23
CA THR A 271 -5.68 -5.11 1.05
C THR A 271 -6.22 -3.71 0.72
N PRO A 272 -6.41 -3.40 -0.58
CA PRO A 272 -7.03 -2.13 -1.01
C PRO A 272 -8.36 -1.82 -0.32
N ASP A 273 -9.25 -2.81 -0.25
CA ASP A 273 -10.60 -2.67 0.32
C ASP A 273 -10.58 -2.37 1.83
N ALA A 274 -9.52 -2.75 2.53
CA ALA A 274 -9.38 -2.53 3.97
C ALA A 274 -8.77 -1.16 4.32
N ILE A 275 -8.11 -0.50 3.35
CA ILE A 275 -7.52 0.83 3.52
C ILE A 275 -8.63 1.88 3.64
N ARG A 276 -8.54 2.66 4.71
CA ARG A 276 -9.40 3.81 4.91
C ARG A 276 -8.96 4.95 4.00
N LEU A 277 -9.86 5.42 3.14
CA LEU A 277 -9.59 6.56 2.26
C LEU A 277 -10.17 7.85 2.86
N ILE A 278 -9.35 8.89 2.94
CA ILE A 278 -9.74 10.19 3.52
C ILE A 278 -9.46 11.31 2.51
N PRO A 279 -10.47 12.03 2.01
CA PRO A 279 -10.26 13.19 1.14
C PRO A 279 -9.41 14.26 1.82
N LEU A 280 -8.15 14.43 1.42
CA LEU A 280 -7.21 15.32 2.12
C LEU A 280 -7.64 16.79 2.04
N GLU A 281 -8.36 17.16 0.98
CA GLU A 281 -8.90 18.50 0.76
C GLU A 281 -10.03 18.88 1.72
N THR A 282 -10.63 17.90 2.41
CA THR A 282 -11.69 18.14 3.40
C THR A 282 -11.15 18.39 4.80
N LEU A 283 -9.85 18.25 5.01
CA LEU A 283 -9.23 18.39 6.32
C LEU A 283 -8.75 19.82 6.56
N ASP A 284 -8.86 20.28 7.81
CA ASP A 284 -8.20 21.52 8.22
C ASP A 284 -6.68 21.30 8.32
N ARG A 285 -5.97 21.82 7.31
CA ARG A 285 -4.52 21.72 7.20
C ARG A 285 -3.79 22.61 8.21
N ARG A 286 -4.44 23.65 8.73
CA ARG A 286 -3.85 24.55 9.75
C ARG A 286 -3.62 23.83 11.08
N GLY A 287 -4.38 22.77 11.33
CA GLY A 287 -4.20 21.89 12.48
C GLY A 287 -2.98 20.97 12.38
N TYR A 288 -2.34 20.84 11.21
CA TYR A 288 -1.14 20.03 11.06
C TYR A 288 0.09 20.79 11.57
N ARG A 289 0.85 20.16 12.47
CA ARG A 289 2.14 20.66 12.95
C ARG A 289 3.22 19.65 12.62
N ARG A 290 4.21 20.04 11.83
CA ARG A 290 5.37 19.19 11.53
C ARG A 290 6.05 18.76 12.84
N LEU A 291 6.34 17.48 13.00
CA LEU A 291 7.22 16.99 14.07
C LEU A 291 8.69 17.11 13.67
N ASP A 292 8.96 17.07 12.37
CA ASP A 292 10.29 17.30 11.79
C ASP A 292 10.20 18.43 10.75
N PRO A 293 10.99 19.51 10.89
CA PRO A 293 10.96 20.63 9.95
C PRO A 293 11.38 20.24 8.53
N GLY A 294 12.23 19.22 8.36
CA GLY A 294 12.72 18.74 7.07
C GLY A 294 11.67 18.00 6.25
N ILE A 295 10.58 17.54 6.89
CA ILE A 295 9.55 16.74 6.25
C ILE A 295 8.34 17.59 5.89
N SER A 296 8.08 17.70 4.59
CA SER A 296 6.96 18.47 4.07
C SER A 296 5.70 17.62 3.97
N PRO A 297 4.55 18.08 4.49
CA PRO A 297 3.29 17.39 4.29
C PRO A 297 2.84 17.52 2.81
N PRO A 298 1.90 16.68 2.36
CA PRO A 298 1.52 16.59 0.95
C PRO A 298 1.24 17.93 0.29
N TRP A 299 0.44 18.80 0.92
CA TRP A 299 0.00 20.07 0.32
C TRP A 299 1.11 21.11 0.11
N GLU A 300 2.31 20.85 0.61
CA GLU A 300 3.49 21.69 0.41
C GLU A 300 4.42 21.12 -0.67
N LYS A 301 4.22 19.88 -1.10
CA LYS A 301 4.99 19.23 -2.17
C LYS A 301 4.45 19.63 -3.55
N ASP A 302 5.33 19.80 -4.53
CA ASP A 302 4.93 20.17 -5.91
C ASP A 302 4.06 19.10 -6.56
N ALA A 303 4.43 17.83 -6.36
CA ALA A 303 3.67 16.63 -6.65
C ALA A 303 2.17 16.71 -6.36
N TYR A 304 1.82 17.34 -5.24
CA TYR A 304 0.45 17.45 -4.80
C TYR A 304 -0.39 18.28 -5.77
N ARG A 305 0.19 19.34 -6.36
CA ARG A 305 -0.48 20.21 -7.33
C ARG A 305 -0.24 19.75 -8.77
N ASN A 306 0.98 19.31 -9.06
CA ASN A 306 1.42 18.86 -10.36
C ASN A 306 1.90 17.41 -10.27
N PRO A 307 0.99 16.42 -10.39
CA PRO A 307 1.35 15.00 -10.41
C PRO A 307 2.14 14.55 -11.65
N GLU A 308 2.68 15.47 -12.45
CA GLU A 308 3.67 15.20 -13.49
C GLU A 308 5.01 15.89 -13.23
N ALA A 309 5.15 16.68 -12.15
CA ALA A 309 6.42 17.25 -11.76
C ALA A 309 7.43 16.15 -11.37
N ASP A 310 8.72 16.47 -11.52
CA ASP A 310 9.84 15.59 -11.17
C ASP A 310 10.06 15.49 -9.65
N GLY A 311 9.74 16.57 -8.92
CA GLY A 311 9.76 16.57 -7.46
C GLY A 311 8.56 15.80 -6.87
N SER A 312 8.82 15.04 -5.80
CA SER A 312 7.79 14.27 -5.08
C SER A 312 7.33 14.93 -3.78
#